data_AF-A0A1Y3TEN1-F1
#
_entry.id   AF-A0A1Y3TEN1-F1
#
_cell.length_a   1.000
_cell.length_b   1.000
_cell.length_c   1.000
_cell.angle_alpha   90.00
_cell.angle_beta   90.00
_cell.angle_gamma   90.00
#
_symmetry.space_group_name_H-M   'P 1'
#
loop_
_entity.id
_entity.type
_entity.pdbx_description
1 polymer ?
#
loop_
_entity_poly.entity_id
_entity_poly.type
_entity_poly.pdbx_seq_one_letter_code
_entity_poly.pdbx_strand_id
1 'polypeptide(L)'
;MELINFIKDNWVNLGLIIVGLSAVWIYKAQEKEKMRDAASLVVLQIDELQKRVQEIQSYITNQGLNLTAFYESLPLIDVNHWKNYKHLFIRKIDTKSYDSINKFYQYVTSMQEQQELMRNLQKNYFFVKQSALCNVEISFIVETLKEVDSSSVSSKQLQELTQDTSVVSNEKQQEILANLIRQIEQNNPNIDMDRFWGIYQNKRRRFIAITNGDSLTPYTPEQISATLQSLLKQYSLLEISGIEGYRKLCKIAKITNK
;
A
#
# COMPACT_ATOMS: atom_id res chain seq x y z
N MET A 1 -28.34 -0.95 -69.81
CA MET A 1 -28.66 0.46 -69.50
C MET A 1 -29.54 0.63 -68.25
N GLU A 2 -30.36 -0.35 -67.86
CA GLU A 2 -31.28 -0.20 -66.71
C GLU A 2 -30.57 -0.06 -65.35
N LEU A 3 -29.49 -0.79 -65.09
CA LEU A 3 -28.72 -0.71 -63.85
C LEU A 3 -28.08 0.68 -63.64
N ILE A 4 -27.61 1.30 -64.71
CA ILE A 4 -26.98 2.64 -64.68
C ILE A 4 -28.03 3.72 -64.42
N ASN A 5 -29.22 3.60 -65.04
CA ASN A 5 -30.33 4.52 -64.81
C ASN A 5 -30.89 4.39 -63.38
N PHE A 6 -31.04 3.16 -62.87
CA PHE A 6 -31.48 2.91 -61.50
C PHE A 6 -30.53 3.49 -60.45
N ILE A 7 -29.21 3.34 -60.65
CA ILE A 7 -28.18 3.90 -59.77
C ILE A 7 -28.20 5.43 -59.81
N LYS A 8 -28.44 6.04 -60.97
CA LYS A 8 -28.49 7.49 -61.15
C LYS A 8 -29.73 8.11 -60.49
N ASP A 9 -30.89 7.47 -60.64
CA ASP A 9 -32.16 7.94 -60.07
C ASP A 9 -32.23 7.76 -58.54
N ASN A 10 -31.51 6.76 -58.00
CA ASN A 10 -31.49 6.46 -56.56
C ASN A 10 -30.15 6.80 -55.89
N TRP A 11 -29.28 7.59 -56.53
CA TRP A 11 -27.91 7.83 -56.04
C TRP A 11 -27.86 8.41 -54.62
N VAL A 12 -28.78 9.31 -54.28
CA VAL A 12 -28.88 9.91 -52.94
C VAL A 12 -29.28 8.86 -51.89
N ASN A 13 -30.25 7.99 -52.20
CA ASN A 13 -30.68 6.91 -51.30
C ASN A 13 -29.59 5.85 -51.13
N LEU A 14 -28.89 5.49 -52.20
CA LEU A 14 -27.72 4.61 -52.15
C LEU A 14 -26.59 5.22 -51.31
N GLY A 15 -26.33 6.52 -51.46
CA GLY A 15 -25.37 7.27 -50.64
C GLY A 15 -25.72 7.24 -49.15
N LEU A 16 -27.00 7.44 -48.79
CA LEU A 16 -27.48 7.35 -47.41
C LEU A 16 -27.30 5.94 -46.81
N ILE A 17 -27.58 4.89 -47.60
CA ILE A 17 -27.34 3.49 -47.18
C ILE A 17 -25.85 3.24 -46.94
N ILE A 18 -24.97 3.74 -47.81
CA ILE A 18 -23.51 3.60 -47.66
C ILE A 18 -23.01 4.34 -46.41
N VAL A 19 -23.49 5.55 -46.15
CA VAL A 19 -23.14 6.30 -44.93
C VAL A 19 -23.62 5.55 -43.68
N GLY A 20 -24.85 5.02 -43.70
CA GLY A 20 -25.39 4.21 -42.61
C GLY A 20 -24.56 2.93 -42.35
N LEU A 21 -24.21 2.20 -43.40
CA LEU A 21 -23.34 1.02 -43.31
C LEU A 21 -21.92 1.37 -42.83
N SER A 22 -21.40 2.51 -43.25
CA SER A 22 -20.09 3.02 -42.82
C SER A 22 -20.10 3.37 -41.33
N ALA A 23 -21.16 4.00 -40.82
CA ALA A 23 -21.32 4.29 -39.41
C ALA A 23 -21.38 3.01 -38.55
N VAL A 24 -22.14 1.99 -39.01
CA VAL A 24 -22.18 0.67 -38.35
C VAL A 24 -20.81 -0.01 -38.38
N TRP A 25 -20.07 0.12 -39.48
CA TRP A 25 -18.73 -0.43 -39.59
C TRP A 25 -17.74 0.25 -38.64
N ILE A 26 -17.71 1.59 -38.60
CA ILE A 26 -16.86 2.36 -37.70
C ILE A 26 -17.18 2.01 -36.24
N TYR A 27 -18.45 1.94 -35.87
CA TYR A 27 -18.87 1.54 -34.53
C TYR A 27 -18.34 0.15 -34.15
N LYS A 28 -18.52 -0.84 -35.04
CA LYS A 28 -17.99 -2.20 -34.82
C LYS A 28 -16.46 -2.24 -34.77
N ALA A 29 -15.77 -1.38 -35.52
CA ALA A 29 -14.31 -1.28 -35.49
C ALA A 29 -13.83 -0.72 -34.14
N GLN A 30 -14.47 0.36 -33.65
CA GLN A 30 -14.18 0.95 -32.34
C GLN A 30 -14.42 -0.01 -31.18
N GLU A 31 -15.50 -0.80 -31.23
CA GLU A 31 -15.79 -1.78 -30.17
C GLU A 31 -14.73 -2.89 -30.12
N LYS A 32 -14.26 -3.35 -31.29
CA LYS A 32 -13.16 -4.32 -31.39
C LYS A 32 -11.84 -3.74 -30.89
N GLU A 33 -11.56 -2.48 -31.17
CA GLU A 33 -10.37 -1.78 -30.68
C GLU A 33 -10.38 -1.65 -29.15
N LYS A 34 -11.46 -1.15 -28.56
CA LYS A 34 -11.62 -1.09 -27.10
C LYS A 34 -11.43 -2.45 -26.43
N MET A 35 -12.00 -3.51 -27.01
CA MET A 35 -11.85 -4.87 -26.50
C MET A 35 -10.41 -5.39 -26.62
N ARG A 36 -9.72 -5.09 -27.73
CA ARG A 36 -8.30 -5.44 -27.92
C ARG A 36 -7.41 -4.74 -26.91
N ASP A 37 -7.61 -3.45 -26.70
CA ASP A 37 -6.79 -2.65 -25.80
C ASP A 37 -7.00 -3.11 -24.34
N ALA A 38 -8.26 -3.35 -23.96
CA ALA A 38 -8.59 -3.95 -22.67
C ALA A 38 -7.96 -5.34 -22.48
N ALA A 39 -7.97 -6.19 -23.51
CA ALA A 39 -7.36 -7.53 -23.43
C ALA A 39 -5.84 -7.43 -23.29
N SER A 40 -5.22 -6.47 -23.98
CA SER A 40 -3.78 -6.22 -23.91
C SER A 40 -3.37 -5.79 -22.50
N LEU A 41 -4.11 -4.86 -21.89
CA LEU A 41 -3.87 -4.43 -20.50
C LEU A 41 -4.01 -5.59 -19.51
N VAL A 42 -5.05 -6.42 -19.65
CA VAL A 42 -5.27 -7.57 -18.77
C VAL A 42 -4.18 -8.63 -18.93
N VAL A 43 -3.77 -8.95 -20.16
CA VAL A 43 -2.72 -9.95 -20.43
C VAL A 43 -1.38 -9.49 -19.88
N LEU A 44 -0.95 -8.26 -20.21
CA LEU A 44 0.30 -7.69 -19.72
C LEU A 44 0.32 -7.65 -18.19
N GLN A 45 -0.80 -7.28 -17.57
CA GLN A 45 -0.92 -7.29 -16.12
C GLN A 45 -0.86 -8.71 -15.54
N ILE A 46 -1.50 -9.71 -16.15
CA ILE A 46 -1.38 -11.10 -15.70
C ILE A 46 0.10 -11.53 -15.74
N ASP A 47 0.81 -11.27 -16.83
CA ASP A 47 2.22 -11.66 -17.00
C ASP A 47 3.13 -10.99 -15.97
N GLU A 48 2.91 -9.71 -15.72
CA GLU A 48 3.62 -8.94 -14.69
C GLU A 48 3.34 -9.48 -13.29
N LEU A 49 2.06 -9.72 -12.96
CA LEU A 49 1.64 -10.25 -11.68
C LEU A 49 2.19 -11.66 -11.45
N GLN A 50 2.29 -12.50 -12.48
CA GLN A 50 2.91 -13.82 -12.35
C GLN A 50 4.38 -13.71 -11.93
N LYS A 51 5.15 -12.77 -12.51
CA LYS A 51 6.56 -12.54 -12.13
C LYS A 51 6.66 -12.00 -10.70
N ARG A 52 5.86 -11.00 -10.34
CA ARG A 52 5.88 -10.41 -9.00
C ARG A 52 5.46 -11.41 -7.91
N VAL A 53 4.49 -12.28 -8.19
CA VAL A 53 4.11 -13.36 -7.27
C VAL A 53 5.25 -14.37 -7.11
N GLN A 54 6.00 -14.71 -8.17
CA GLN A 54 7.20 -15.55 -8.08
C GLN A 54 8.29 -14.90 -7.23
N GLU A 55 8.49 -13.58 -7.35
CA GLU A 55 9.40 -12.84 -6.46
C GLU A 55 8.98 -12.97 -4.99
N ILE A 56 7.68 -12.84 -4.70
CA ILE A 56 7.18 -13.03 -3.33
C ILE A 56 7.35 -14.46 -2.83
N GLN A 57 7.19 -15.46 -3.71
CA GLN A 57 7.50 -16.85 -3.37
C GLN A 57 8.97 -17.02 -2.96
N SER A 58 9.88 -16.30 -3.62
CA SER A 58 11.31 -16.34 -3.28
C SER A 58 11.62 -15.79 -1.88
N TYR A 59 10.75 -14.94 -1.33
CA TYR A 59 10.89 -14.44 0.04
C TYR A 59 10.49 -15.47 1.09
N ILE A 60 9.84 -16.57 0.71
CA ILE A 60 9.51 -17.66 1.61
C ILE A 60 10.67 -18.66 1.63
N THR A 61 11.36 -18.68 2.75
CA THR A 61 12.47 -19.61 3.01
C THR A 61 12.04 -20.72 3.96
N ASN A 62 12.90 -21.73 4.13
CA ASN A 62 12.68 -22.81 5.11
C ASN A 62 12.58 -22.29 6.56
N GLN A 63 13.05 -21.08 6.83
CA GLN A 63 12.99 -20.42 8.13
C GLN A 63 11.76 -19.50 8.30
N GLY A 64 10.89 -19.43 7.28
CA GLY A 64 9.71 -18.57 7.24
C GLY A 64 9.79 -17.48 6.17
N LEU A 65 8.83 -16.57 6.22
CA LEU A 65 8.78 -15.40 5.34
C LEU A 65 9.87 -14.39 5.71
N ASN A 66 10.69 -13.98 4.75
CA ASN A 66 11.57 -12.81 4.89
C ASN A 66 10.69 -11.55 4.92
N LEU A 67 10.35 -11.12 6.13
CA LEU A 67 9.43 -10.02 6.38
C LEU A 67 9.96 -8.71 5.80
N THR A 68 11.27 -8.47 5.93
CA THR A 68 11.94 -7.27 5.40
C THR A 68 11.80 -7.17 3.90
N ALA A 69 12.20 -8.22 3.18
CA ALA A 69 12.06 -8.26 1.72
C ALA A 69 10.60 -8.12 1.28
N PHE A 70 9.67 -8.73 2.03
CA PHE A 70 8.24 -8.69 1.70
C PHE A 70 7.66 -7.27 1.80
N TYR A 71 7.86 -6.55 2.91
CA TYR A 71 7.26 -5.22 3.06
C TYR A 71 7.97 -4.16 2.21
N GLU A 72 9.27 -4.31 1.94
CA GLU A 72 10.05 -3.37 1.11
C GLU A 72 9.84 -3.58 -0.39
N SER A 73 9.43 -4.79 -0.82
CA SER A 73 9.15 -5.07 -2.22
C SER A 73 8.03 -4.20 -2.80
N LEU A 74 8.02 -4.01 -4.11
CA LEU A 74 7.02 -3.20 -4.80
C LEU A 74 5.59 -3.72 -4.56
N PRO A 75 4.56 -2.85 -4.58
CA PRO A 75 3.16 -3.29 -4.55
C PRO A 75 2.89 -4.29 -5.67
N LEU A 76 2.23 -5.41 -5.38
CA LEU A 76 1.81 -6.40 -6.38
C LEU A 76 0.89 -5.77 -7.42
N ILE A 77 -0.15 -5.06 -6.96
CA ILE A 77 -1.17 -4.49 -7.82
C ILE A 77 -1.61 -3.14 -7.27
N ASP A 78 -1.68 -2.16 -8.16
CA ASP A 78 -2.22 -0.82 -7.86
C ASP A 78 -3.62 -0.68 -8.48
N VAL A 79 -3.70 -0.83 -9.81
CA VAL A 79 -4.97 -0.81 -10.56
C VAL A 79 -5.34 -2.21 -11.03
N ASN A 80 -6.55 -2.68 -10.71
CA ASN A 80 -7.04 -3.99 -11.17
C ASN A 80 -7.74 -3.88 -12.53
N HIS A 81 -7.00 -4.11 -13.63
CA HIS A 81 -7.55 -4.03 -14.99
C HIS A 81 -8.58 -5.13 -15.27
N TRP A 82 -8.43 -6.31 -14.67
CA TRP A 82 -9.44 -7.35 -14.78
C TRP A 82 -10.78 -6.91 -14.19
N LYS A 83 -10.79 -6.32 -13.00
CA LYS A 83 -12.02 -5.78 -12.39
C LYS A 83 -12.71 -4.77 -13.31
N ASN A 84 -11.93 -3.91 -13.98
CA ASN A 84 -12.44 -2.87 -14.86
C ASN A 84 -13.00 -3.43 -16.18
N TYR A 85 -12.35 -4.46 -16.76
CA TYR A 85 -12.63 -4.92 -18.11
C TYR A 85 -13.27 -6.31 -18.22
N LYS A 86 -13.40 -7.07 -17.13
CA LYS A 86 -13.93 -8.45 -17.15
C LYS A 86 -15.28 -8.59 -17.87
N HIS A 87 -16.14 -7.58 -17.77
CA HIS A 87 -17.46 -7.54 -18.40
C HIS A 87 -17.40 -7.62 -19.94
N LEU A 88 -16.33 -7.10 -20.56
CA LEU A 88 -16.11 -7.19 -22.01
C LEU A 88 -15.83 -8.63 -22.45
N PHE A 89 -15.30 -9.47 -21.56
CA PHE A 89 -14.85 -10.82 -21.89
C PHE A 89 -15.85 -11.92 -21.53
N ILE A 90 -16.90 -11.64 -20.75
CA ILE A 90 -17.89 -12.64 -20.29
C ILE A 90 -18.44 -13.51 -21.43
N ARG A 91 -18.64 -12.93 -22.63
CA ARG A 91 -19.16 -13.63 -23.80
C ARG A 91 -18.09 -14.32 -24.67
N LYS A 92 -16.80 -14.09 -24.37
CA LYS A 92 -15.66 -14.50 -25.21
C LYS A 92 -14.80 -15.59 -24.59
N ILE A 93 -14.86 -15.76 -23.28
CA ILE A 93 -14.19 -16.85 -22.55
C ILE A 93 -15.23 -17.75 -21.88
N ASP A 94 -14.87 -19.00 -21.67
CA ASP A 94 -15.72 -19.95 -20.95
C ASP A 94 -15.77 -19.63 -19.46
N THR A 95 -16.84 -20.06 -18.79
CA THR A 95 -17.10 -19.79 -17.37
C THR A 95 -15.95 -20.27 -16.48
N LYS A 96 -15.39 -21.46 -16.74
CA LYS A 96 -14.29 -22.01 -15.95
C LYS A 96 -13.05 -21.10 -16.03
N SER A 97 -12.68 -20.67 -17.23
CA SER A 97 -11.56 -19.74 -17.42
C SER A 97 -11.82 -18.38 -16.80
N TYR A 98 -13.04 -17.85 -16.91
CA TYR A 98 -13.44 -16.61 -16.24
C TYR A 98 -13.25 -16.71 -14.72
N ASP A 99 -13.72 -17.81 -14.12
CA ASP A 99 -13.60 -18.05 -12.69
C ASP A 99 -12.13 -18.20 -12.25
N SER A 100 -11.31 -18.90 -13.03
CA SER A 100 -9.88 -19.01 -12.75
C SER A 100 -9.17 -17.66 -12.80
N ILE A 101 -9.39 -16.84 -13.83
CA ILE A 101 -8.80 -15.50 -13.89
C ILE A 101 -9.31 -14.66 -12.71
N ASN A 102 -10.59 -14.77 -12.36
CA ASN A 102 -11.13 -14.06 -11.21
C ASN A 102 -10.47 -14.49 -9.90
N LYS A 103 -10.26 -15.79 -9.68
CA LYS A 103 -9.52 -16.33 -8.52
C LYS A 103 -8.07 -15.86 -8.50
N PHE A 104 -7.40 -15.80 -9.64
CA PHE A 104 -6.04 -15.27 -9.74
C PHE A 104 -5.95 -13.85 -9.20
N TYR A 105 -6.82 -12.96 -9.70
CA TYR A 105 -6.84 -11.57 -9.24
C TYR A 105 -7.26 -11.46 -7.78
N GLN A 106 -8.15 -12.32 -7.28
CA GLN A 106 -8.48 -12.40 -5.86
C GLN A 106 -7.25 -12.75 -5.02
N TYR A 107 -6.50 -13.79 -5.39
CA TYR A 107 -5.29 -14.18 -4.66
C TYR A 107 -4.23 -13.07 -4.66
N VAL A 108 -3.97 -12.45 -5.81
CA VAL A 108 -3.04 -11.32 -5.90
C VAL A 108 -3.49 -10.16 -5.02
N THR A 109 -4.78 -9.82 -5.05
CA THR A 109 -5.32 -8.73 -4.22
C THR A 109 -5.19 -9.06 -2.73
N SER A 110 -5.49 -10.29 -2.32
CA SER A 110 -5.32 -10.71 -0.93
C SER A 110 -3.85 -10.70 -0.49
N MET A 111 -2.90 -11.07 -1.36
CA MET A 111 -1.47 -10.94 -1.07
C MET A 111 -1.07 -9.46 -0.91
N GLN A 112 -1.61 -8.57 -1.77
CA GLN A 112 -1.39 -7.12 -1.67
C GLN A 112 -1.90 -6.56 -0.34
N GLU A 113 -3.08 -6.99 0.11
CA GLU A 113 -3.64 -6.58 1.41
C GLU A 113 -2.72 -7.00 2.57
N GLN A 114 -2.13 -8.20 2.51
CA GLN A 114 -1.17 -8.65 3.53
C GLN A 114 0.11 -7.80 3.53
N GLN A 115 0.59 -7.43 2.34
CA GLN A 115 1.75 -6.55 2.20
C GLN A 115 1.47 -5.15 2.74
N GLU A 116 0.27 -4.60 2.46
CA GLU A 116 -0.14 -3.29 2.96
C GLU A 116 -0.32 -3.28 4.47
N LEU A 117 -0.95 -4.32 5.03
CA LEU A 117 -1.05 -4.50 6.48
C LEU A 117 0.34 -4.47 7.13
N MET A 118 1.30 -5.21 6.56
CA MET A 118 2.67 -5.21 7.07
C MET A 118 3.31 -3.83 7.00
N ARG A 119 3.20 -3.14 5.86
CA ARG A 119 3.73 -1.77 5.69
C ARG A 119 3.13 -0.81 6.70
N ASN A 120 1.83 -0.92 6.97
CA ASN A 120 1.14 -0.09 7.95
C ASN A 120 1.58 -0.40 9.39
N LEU A 121 1.77 -1.68 9.73
CA LEU A 121 2.33 -2.07 11.03
C LEU A 121 3.73 -1.52 11.23
N GLN A 122 4.60 -1.60 10.21
CA GLN A 122 5.96 -1.04 10.28
C GLN A 122 5.91 0.48 10.45
N LYS A 123 5.16 1.20 9.61
CA LYS A 123 4.98 2.66 9.72
C LYS A 123 4.48 3.04 11.12
N ASN A 124 3.44 2.38 11.61
CA ASN A 124 2.87 2.64 12.92
C ASN A 124 3.86 2.36 14.04
N TYR A 125 4.61 1.26 13.95
CA TYR A 125 5.66 0.93 14.91
C TYR A 125 6.72 2.03 14.96
N PHE A 126 7.16 2.58 13.82
CA PHE A 126 8.08 3.72 13.80
C PHE A 126 7.51 4.94 14.52
N PHE A 127 6.25 5.30 14.25
CA PHE A 127 5.61 6.45 14.90
C PHE A 127 5.43 6.25 16.40
N VAL A 128 4.98 5.07 16.83
CA VAL A 128 4.80 4.73 18.25
C VAL A 128 6.14 4.70 18.96
N LYS A 129 7.18 4.09 18.36
CA LYS A 129 8.53 4.09 18.91
C LYS A 129 9.03 5.52 19.08
N GLN A 130 8.94 6.35 18.04
CA GLN A 130 9.37 7.75 18.11
C GLN A 130 8.63 8.52 19.22
N SER A 131 7.31 8.36 19.31
CA SER A 131 6.49 9.00 20.34
C SER A 131 6.89 8.55 21.75
N ALA A 132 7.09 7.24 21.95
CA ALA A 132 7.55 6.70 23.23
C ALA A 132 8.94 7.26 23.63
N LEU A 133 9.87 7.36 22.67
CA LEU A 133 11.19 7.96 22.92
C LEU A 133 11.07 9.43 23.33
N CYS A 134 10.25 10.22 22.62
CA CYS A 134 10.00 11.62 22.97
C CYS A 134 9.41 11.75 24.39
N ASN A 135 8.45 10.90 24.76
CA ASN A 135 7.83 10.95 26.09
C ASN A 135 8.83 10.64 27.22
N VAL A 136 9.73 9.68 27.00
CA VAL A 136 10.80 9.38 27.97
C VAL A 136 11.78 10.54 28.07
N GLU A 137 12.18 11.17 26.96
CA GLU A 137 13.03 12.36 27.00
C GLU A 137 12.37 13.54 27.75
N ILE A 138 11.06 13.76 27.54
CA ILE A 138 10.25 14.73 28.30
C ILE A 138 10.30 14.41 29.79
N SER A 139 10.14 13.13 30.15
CA SER A 139 10.18 12.69 31.54
C SER A 139 11.55 12.95 32.17
N PHE A 140 12.65 12.74 31.43
CA PHE A 140 14.00 13.10 31.90
C PHE A 140 14.16 14.60 32.12
N ILE A 141 13.65 15.45 31.22
CA ILE A 141 13.67 16.91 31.39
C ILE A 141 12.97 17.27 32.70
N VAL A 142 11.74 16.79 32.87
CA VAL A 142 10.92 16.99 34.06
C VAL A 142 11.61 16.54 35.35
N GLU A 143 12.16 15.33 35.39
CA GLU A 143 12.86 14.83 36.57
C GLU A 143 14.11 15.64 36.88
N THR A 144 14.86 16.03 35.86
CA THR A 144 16.09 16.81 36.04
C THR A 144 15.75 18.22 36.52
N LEU A 145 14.66 18.81 36.05
CA LEU A 145 14.14 20.10 36.56
C LEU A 145 13.76 19.99 38.04
N LYS A 146 13.04 18.93 38.46
CA LYS A 146 12.72 18.70 39.89
C LYS A 146 13.96 18.52 40.77
N GLU A 147 15.02 17.91 40.23
CA GLU A 147 16.26 17.65 40.96
C GLU A 147 17.09 18.93 41.16
N VAL A 148 17.08 19.82 40.16
CA VAL A 148 17.80 21.10 40.20
C VAL A 148 16.98 22.19 40.89
N ASP A 149 15.65 22.14 40.79
CA ASP A 149 14.72 23.11 41.38
C ASP A 149 13.43 22.43 41.89
N SER A 150 13.41 22.09 43.18
CA SER A 150 12.35 21.31 43.81
C SER A 150 11.12 22.13 44.24
N SER A 151 11.19 23.47 44.19
CA SER A 151 10.17 24.38 44.77
C SER A 151 9.25 25.05 43.74
N SER A 152 9.57 25.03 42.44
CA SER A 152 8.88 25.81 41.40
C SER A 152 8.01 24.99 40.43
N VAL A 153 8.07 23.65 40.46
CA VAL A 153 7.41 22.77 39.48
C VAL A 153 6.06 22.25 39.98
N SER A 154 4.96 22.64 39.32
CA SER A 154 3.60 22.21 39.67
C SER A 154 3.34 20.73 39.34
N SER A 155 2.99 19.92 40.34
CA SER A 155 2.64 18.48 40.22
C SER A 155 1.49 18.19 39.24
N LYS A 156 0.65 19.19 38.94
CA LYS A 156 -0.52 19.07 38.07
C LYS A 156 -0.17 19.11 36.57
N GLN A 157 0.70 20.02 36.15
CA GLN A 157 1.23 20.07 34.76
C GLN A 157 2.11 18.86 34.44
N LEU A 158 2.77 18.33 35.46
CA LEU A 158 3.56 17.11 35.39
C LEU A 158 2.72 15.87 35.11
N GLN A 159 1.48 15.82 35.62
CA GLN A 159 0.53 14.75 35.30
C GLN A 159 -0.04 14.88 33.89
N GLU A 160 -0.30 16.11 33.41
CA GLU A 160 -0.80 16.37 32.04
C GLU A 160 0.22 15.98 30.94
N LEU A 161 1.52 16.05 31.21
CA LEU A 161 2.57 15.54 30.31
C LEU A 161 2.64 14.02 30.23
N THR A 162 2.10 13.33 31.25
CA THR A 162 2.16 11.86 31.38
C THR A 162 0.84 11.15 31.06
N GLN A 163 -0.26 11.88 30.84
CA GLN A 163 -1.56 11.29 30.52
C GLN A 163 -1.79 11.10 29.01
N ASP A 164 -2.11 9.85 28.67
CA ASP A 164 -2.56 9.26 27.40
C ASP A 164 -2.12 9.91 26.07
N THR A 165 -0.98 9.39 25.59
CA THR A 165 -0.29 9.77 24.36
C THR A 165 -0.86 9.15 23.07
N SER A 166 -2.18 9.08 22.92
CA SER A 166 -2.78 8.67 21.64
C SER A 166 -3.17 9.86 20.73
N VAL A 167 -3.20 11.10 21.24
CA VAL A 167 -3.76 12.26 20.51
C VAL A 167 -2.97 13.57 20.69
N VAL A 168 -1.83 13.58 21.38
CA VAL A 168 -1.07 14.84 21.58
C VAL A 168 -0.06 15.01 20.45
N SER A 169 -0.28 15.97 19.54
CA SER A 169 0.72 16.33 18.53
C SER A 169 1.99 16.86 19.21
N ASN A 170 3.14 16.71 18.56
CA ASN A 170 4.42 17.28 19.02
C ASN A 170 4.30 18.77 19.39
N GLU A 171 3.40 19.52 18.72
CA GLU A 171 3.16 20.94 18.96
C GLU A 171 2.56 21.20 20.35
N LYS A 172 1.59 20.39 20.78
CA LYS A 172 0.95 20.54 22.09
C LYS A 172 1.88 20.10 23.22
N GLN A 173 2.76 19.14 22.99
CA GLN A 173 3.83 18.79 23.94
C GLN A 173 4.90 19.90 24.04
N GLN A 174 5.27 20.53 22.92
CA GLN A 174 6.18 21.68 22.91
C GLN A 174 5.59 22.89 23.63
N GLU A 175 4.29 23.15 23.47
CA GLU A 175 3.59 24.22 24.17
C GLU A 175 3.59 24.00 25.69
N ILE A 176 3.33 22.77 26.15
CA ILE A 176 3.36 22.44 27.59
C ILE A 176 4.79 22.56 28.15
N LEU A 177 5.81 22.10 27.42
CA LEU A 177 7.22 22.30 27.79
C LEU A 177 7.58 23.79 27.88
N ALA A 178 7.18 24.61 26.90
CA ALA A 178 7.45 26.03 26.90
C ALA A 178 6.80 26.75 28.09
N ASN A 179 5.59 26.33 28.47
CA ASN A 179 4.88 26.88 29.62
C ASN A 179 5.57 26.49 30.95
N LEU A 180 6.08 25.27 31.07
CA LEU A 180 6.88 24.85 32.23
C LEU A 180 8.19 25.61 32.34
N ILE A 181 8.92 25.79 31.24
CA ILE A 181 10.17 26.55 31.22
C ILE A 181 9.92 28.00 31.68
N ARG A 182 8.88 28.65 31.16
CA ARG A 182 8.49 30.02 31.59
C ARG A 182 8.17 30.10 33.08
N GLN A 183 7.46 29.12 33.62
CA GLN A 183 7.10 29.10 35.04
C GLN A 183 8.34 28.95 35.94
N ILE A 184 9.32 28.19 35.48
CA ILE A 184 10.58 27.97 36.18
C ILE A 184 11.45 29.24 36.13
N GLU A 185 11.58 29.87 34.96
CA GLU A 185 12.31 31.16 34.81
C GLU A 185 11.71 32.27 35.67
N GLN A 186 10.39 32.31 35.83
CA GLN A 186 9.70 33.30 36.66
C GLN A 186 9.88 33.08 38.17
N ASN A 187 9.97 31.82 38.60
CA ASN A 187 10.00 31.47 40.02
C ASN A 187 11.42 31.31 40.58
N ASN A 188 12.44 31.04 39.73
CA ASN A 188 13.81 30.83 40.20
C ASN A 188 14.87 31.26 39.17
N PRO A 189 15.32 32.53 39.17
CA PRO A 189 16.22 33.07 38.15
C PRO A 189 17.68 32.57 38.24
N ASN A 190 18.06 31.82 39.29
CA ASN A 190 19.44 31.36 39.53
C ASN A 190 19.64 29.85 39.32
N ILE A 191 18.86 29.23 38.43
CA ILE A 191 18.99 27.79 38.15
C ILE A 191 20.38 27.46 37.58
N ASP A 192 21.00 26.44 38.17
CA ASP A 192 22.27 25.88 37.69
C ASP A 192 22.02 25.06 36.41
N MET A 193 22.07 25.76 35.28
CA MET A 193 21.85 25.19 33.95
C MET A 193 22.94 24.20 33.55
N ASP A 194 24.18 24.37 34.03
CA ASP A 194 25.27 23.44 33.74
C ASP A 194 25.04 22.09 34.42
N ARG A 195 24.57 22.11 35.68
CA ARG A 195 24.15 20.91 36.40
C ARG A 195 22.94 20.24 35.73
N PHE A 196 21.95 21.02 35.28
CA PHE A 196 20.81 20.49 34.54
C PHE A 196 21.26 19.72 33.29
N TRP A 197 22.04 20.37 32.42
CA TRP A 197 22.50 19.74 31.18
C TRP A 197 23.39 18.52 31.45
N GLY A 198 24.23 18.55 32.48
CA GLY A 198 25.05 17.40 32.88
C GLY A 198 24.22 16.15 33.22
N ILE A 199 23.19 16.30 34.05
CA ILE A 199 22.32 15.20 34.47
C ILE A 199 21.46 14.71 33.30
N TYR A 200 20.81 15.63 32.57
CA TYR A 200 19.95 15.28 31.44
C TYR A 200 20.73 14.55 30.33
N GLN A 201 21.89 15.05 29.92
CA GLN A 201 22.68 14.42 28.86
C GLN A 201 23.21 13.04 29.26
N ASN A 202 23.53 12.82 30.55
CA ASN A 202 23.90 11.50 31.05
C ASN A 202 22.73 10.51 30.96
N LYS A 203 21.52 10.91 31.42
CA LYS A 203 20.30 10.10 31.28
C LYS A 203 19.99 9.77 29.81
N ARG A 204 20.01 10.79 28.95
CA ARG A 204 19.76 10.68 27.51
C ARG A 204 20.73 9.72 26.81
N ARG A 205 22.04 9.82 27.09
CA ARG A 205 23.05 8.95 26.47
C ARG A 205 22.83 7.48 26.81
N ARG A 206 22.49 7.18 28.06
CA ARG A 206 22.17 5.81 28.50
C ARG A 206 20.91 5.29 27.81
N PHE A 207 19.88 6.13 27.72
CA PHE A 207 18.64 5.77 27.06
C PHE A 207 18.83 5.45 25.57
N ILE A 208 19.53 6.32 24.83
CA ILE A 208 19.85 6.08 23.41
C ILE A 208 20.63 4.76 23.24
N ALA A 209 21.59 4.48 24.11
CA ALA A 209 22.35 3.23 24.07
C ALA A 209 21.45 1.99 24.27
N ILE A 210 20.50 2.05 25.20
CA ILE A 210 19.52 0.97 25.44
C ILE A 210 18.58 0.83 24.23
N THR A 211 18.02 1.93 23.72
CA THR A 211 17.08 1.91 22.59
C THR A 211 17.72 1.37 21.31
N ASN A 212 18.98 1.72 21.04
CA ASN A 212 19.71 1.26 19.86
C ASN A 212 20.18 -0.19 19.97
N GLY A 213 20.17 -0.79 21.17
CA GLY A 213 20.45 -2.20 21.38
C GLY A 213 19.26 -3.13 21.09
N ASP A 214 18.36 -2.73 20.19
CA ASP A 214 17.14 -3.47 19.82
C ASP A 214 16.22 -3.85 20.99
N SER A 215 16.19 -3.05 22.06
CA SER A 215 15.39 -3.31 23.26
C SER A 215 13.87 -3.37 23.02
N LEU A 216 13.39 -2.92 21.86
CA LEU A 216 11.98 -2.98 21.47
C LEU A 216 11.86 -3.82 20.20
N THR A 217 11.37 -5.05 20.32
CA THR A 217 11.17 -5.91 19.16
C THR A 217 9.99 -5.42 18.31
N PRO A 218 10.16 -5.19 17.00
CA PRO A 218 9.03 -4.96 16.10
C PRO A 218 8.18 -6.23 16.04
N TYR A 219 6.92 -6.15 16.48
CA TYR A 219 6.00 -7.28 16.38
C TYR A 219 5.57 -7.47 14.93
N THR A 220 5.73 -8.69 14.43
CA THR A 220 5.17 -9.09 13.14
C THR A 220 4.21 -10.27 13.34
N PRO A 221 2.93 -10.13 12.96
CA PRO A 221 1.95 -11.21 13.12
C PRO A 221 2.32 -12.45 12.30
N GLU A 222 2.39 -13.61 12.95
CA GLU A 222 2.60 -14.91 12.29
C GLU A 222 1.50 -15.22 11.25
N GLN A 223 0.30 -14.67 11.47
CA GLN A 223 -0.85 -14.82 10.60
C GLN A 223 -0.58 -14.29 9.18
N ILE A 224 0.26 -13.26 9.03
CA ILE A 224 0.62 -12.72 7.70
C ILE A 224 1.38 -13.78 6.91
N SER A 225 2.37 -14.42 7.55
CA SER A 225 3.15 -15.50 6.94
C SER A 225 2.27 -16.71 6.60
N ALA A 226 1.43 -17.15 7.55
CA ALA A 226 0.54 -18.29 7.35
C ALA A 226 -0.48 -18.05 6.22
N THR A 227 -1.06 -16.85 6.17
CA THR A 227 -2.01 -16.46 5.10
C THR A 227 -1.31 -16.41 3.76
N LEU A 228 -0.12 -15.81 3.68
CA LEU A 228 0.66 -15.71 2.45
C LEU A 228 1.06 -17.11 1.92
N GLN A 229 1.53 -18.00 2.79
CA GLN A 229 1.84 -19.38 2.42
C GLN A 229 0.62 -20.13 1.88
N SER A 230 -0.54 -19.97 2.53
CA SER A 230 -1.80 -20.56 2.08
C SER A 230 -2.21 -20.04 0.69
N LEU A 231 -2.14 -18.71 0.49
CA LEU A 231 -2.48 -18.08 -0.78
C LEU A 231 -1.54 -18.51 -1.91
N LEU A 232 -0.23 -18.61 -1.65
CA LEU A 232 0.75 -19.04 -2.64
C LEU A 232 0.60 -20.52 -3.01
N LYS A 233 0.26 -21.37 -2.04
CA LYS A 233 -0.10 -22.77 -2.31
C LYS A 233 -1.32 -22.86 -3.21
N GLN A 234 -2.38 -22.11 -2.91
CA GLN A 234 -3.59 -22.08 -3.76
C GLN A 234 -3.31 -21.51 -5.14
N TYR A 235 -2.49 -20.46 -5.23
CA TYR A 235 -2.04 -19.87 -6.48
C TYR A 235 -1.31 -20.87 -7.37
N SER A 236 -0.40 -21.67 -6.80
CA SER A 236 0.38 -22.66 -7.57
C SER A 236 -0.50 -23.70 -8.28
N LEU A 237 -1.70 -23.97 -7.75
CA LEU A 237 -2.65 -24.90 -8.34
C LEU A 237 -3.47 -24.30 -9.50
N LEU A 238 -3.42 -22.98 -9.70
CA LEU A 238 -4.33 -22.26 -10.59
C LEU A 238 -3.83 -22.21 -12.05
N GLU A 239 -2.58 -22.56 -12.33
CA GLU A 239 -1.93 -22.63 -13.66
C GLU A 239 -2.50 -21.70 -14.76
N ILE A 240 -2.55 -20.39 -14.51
CA ILE A 240 -3.24 -19.41 -15.39
C ILE A 240 -2.77 -19.42 -16.84
N SER A 241 -1.46 -19.56 -17.09
CA SER A 241 -0.88 -19.57 -18.44
C SER A 241 -1.34 -20.78 -19.27
N GLY A 242 -1.79 -21.86 -18.61
CA GLY A 242 -2.32 -23.07 -19.26
C GLY A 242 -3.79 -22.97 -19.68
N ILE A 243 -4.52 -21.96 -19.20
CA ILE A 243 -5.97 -21.89 -19.33
C ILE A 243 -6.39 -21.37 -20.71
N GLU A 244 -7.44 -21.97 -21.28
CA GLU A 244 -7.97 -21.61 -22.59
C GLU A 244 -8.42 -20.14 -22.67
N GLY A 245 -9.03 -19.60 -21.60
CA GLY A 245 -9.42 -18.20 -21.55
C GLY A 245 -8.25 -17.22 -21.59
N TYR A 246 -7.11 -17.52 -20.96
CA TYR A 246 -5.91 -16.69 -21.07
C TYR A 246 -5.39 -16.69 -22.52
N ARG A 247 -5.32 -17.86 -23.17
CA ARG A 247 -4.97 -17.96 -24.61
C ARG A 247 -5.93 -17.19 -25.51
N LYS A 248 -7.23 -17.19 -25.20
CA LYS A 248 -8.24 -16.38 -25.91
C LYS A 248 -8.01 -14.89 -25.70
N LEU A 249 -7.65 -14.45 -24.49
CA LEU A 249 -7.27 -13.06 -24.24
C LEU A 249 -6.02 -12.66 -25.04
N CYS A 250 -4.97 -13.49 -25.09
CA CYS A 250 -3.80 -13.22 -25.93
C CYS A 250 -4.17 -13.08 -27.41
N LYS A 251 -5.05 -13.96 -27.93
CA LYS A 251 -5.58 -13.88 -29.30
C LYS A 251 -6.35 -12.58 -29.56
N ILE A 252 -7.19 -12.14 -28.62
CA ILE A 252 -7.95 -10.88 -28.72
C ILE A 252 -7.00 -9.68 -28.70
N ALA A 253 -5.99 -9.71 -27.83
CA ALA A 253 -4.94 -8.70 -27.71
C ALA A 253 -4.00 -8.66 -28.92
N LYS A 254 -4.02 -9.69 -29.78
CA LYS A 254 -3.02 -9.92 -30.85
C LYS A 254 -1.58 -10.00 -30.31
N ILE A 255 -1.42 -10.42 -29.06
CA ILE A 255 -0.12 -10.70 -28.46
C ILE A 255 0.21 -12.15 -28.80
N THR A 256 1.23 -12.37 -29.63
CA THR A 256 1.72 -13.72 -29.93
C THR A 256 2.53 -14.18 -28.72
N ASN A 257 2.11 -15.27 -28.07
CA ASN A 257 2.92 -15.95 -27.05
C ASN A 257 4.30 -16.26 -27.69
N LYS A 258 5.36 -15.67 -27.14
CA LYS A 258 6.73 -16.11 -27.40
C LYS A 258 7.03 -17.33 -26.54
#